data_AF-A0A7W0P9A2-F1
#
_entry.id   AF-A0A7W0P9A2-F1
#
_cell.length_a   1.000
_cell.length_b   1.000
_cell.length_c   1.000
_cell.angle_alpha   90.00
_cell.angle_beta   90.00
_cell.angle_gamma   90.00
#
_symmetry.space_group_name_H-M   'P 1'
#
loop_
_entity.id
_entity.type
_entity.pdbx_description
1 polymer ?
#
loop_
_entity_poly.entity_id
_entity_poly.type
_entity_poly.pdbx_seq_one_letter_code
_entity_poly.pdbx_strand_id
1 'polypeptide(L)' 'MKRLQIMIEEDLDAALESQARAERCSKAALIRRYVRERLRQLPPIEEDPLWELVGIAGEDVEPVDDIDEVIYGGKRLDRR' A
#
# COMPACT_ATOMS: atom_id res chain seq x y z
N MET A 1 7.45 -26.99 -2.27
CA MET A 1 5.99 -26.82 -2.45
C MET A 1 5.28 -27.85 -1.61
N LYS A 2 4.26 -27.47 -0.82
CA LYS A 2 3.39 -28.39 -0.08
C LYS A 2 1.96 -28.25 -0.65
N ARG A 3 1.21 -29.34 -0.77
CA ARG A 3 -0.18 -29.35 -1.25
C ARG A 3 -1.12 -29.23 -0.05
N LEU A 4 -2.00 -28.23 -0.07
CA LEU A 4 -3.02 -28.00 0.94
C LEU A 4 -4.40 -28.14 0.28
N GLN A 5 -5.32 -28.87 0.92
CA GLN A 5 -6.73 -28.86 0.57
C GLN A 5 -7.48 -28.09 1.65
N ILE A 6 -8.32 -27.15 1.25
CA ILE A 6 -9.20 -26.38 2.12
C ILE A 6 -10.60 -26.41 1.52
N MET A 7 -11.62 -26.46 2.38
CA MET A 7 -12.96 -26.07 1.97
C MET A 7 -13.14 -24.58 2.23
N ILE A 8 -13.78 -23.90 1.29
CA ILE A 8 -14.22 -22.52 1.42
C ILE A 8 -15.65 -22.45 0.94
N GLU A 9 -16.33 -21.41 1.37
CA GLU A 9 -17.69 -21.08 1.00
C GLU A 9 -17.77 -20.74 -0.50
N GLU A 10 -18.90 -21.08 -1.12
CA GLU A 10 -19.09 -20.95 -2.58
C GLU A 10 -19.07 -19.49 -3.03
N ASP A 11 -19.58 -18.58 -2.20
CA ASP A 11 -19.55 -17.14 -2.42
C ASP A 11 -18.12 -16.58 -2.42
N LEU A 12 -17.28 -17.04 -1.49
CA LEU A 12 -15.84 -16.74 -1.46
C LEU A 12 -15.12 -17.28 -2.69
N ASP A 13 -15.45 -18.49 -3.13
CA ASP A 13 -14.88 -19.09 -4.33
C ASP A 13 -15.23 -18.27 -5.59
N ALA A 14 -16.48 -17.82 -5.70
CA ALA A 14 -16.96 -16.96 -6.79
C ALA A 14 -16.31 -15.57 -6.76
N ALA A 15 -16.15 -14.97 -5.57
CA ALA A 15 -15.47 -13.68 -5.40
C ALA A 15 -14.01 -13.76 -5.83
N LEU A 16 -13.29 -14.82 -5.43
CA LEU A 16 -11.91 -15.07 -5.84
C LEU A 16 -11.80 -15.24 -7.36
N GLU A 17 -12.77 -15.89 -8.01
CA GLU A 17 -12.76 -16.07 -9.45
C GLU A 17 -13.01 -14.76 -10.21
N SER A 18 -14.00 -13.97 -9.77
CA SER A 18 -14.29 -12.65 -10.32
C SER A 18 -13.05 -11.75 -10.27
N GLN A 19 -12.39 -11.70 -9.11
CA GLN A 19 -11.19 -10.89 -8.93
C GLN A 19 -9.99 -11.41 -9.73
N ALA A 20 -9.77 -12.71 -9.79
CA ALA A 20 -8.70 -13.29 -10.61
C ALA A 20 -8.86 -12.95 -12.10
N ARG A 21 -10.11 -12.93 -12.61
CA ARG A 21 -10.42 -12.48 -13.97
C ARG A 21 -10.13 -11.00 -14.17
N ALA A 22 -10.55 -10.14 -13.22
CA ALA A 22 -10.31 -8.71 -13.27
C ALA A 22 -8.80 -8.38 -13.29
N GLU A 23 -8.01 -9.07 -12.47
CA GLU A 23 -6.56 -8.88 -12.35
C GLU A 23 -5.74 -9.68 -13.38
N ARG A 24 -6.41 -10.46 -14.26
CA ARG A 24 -5.79 -11.34 -15.26
C ARG A 24 -4.75 -12.29 -14.69
N CYS A 25 -4.98 -12.79 -13.48
CA CYS A 25 -4.11 -13.76 -12.83
C CYS A 25 -4.84 -15.08 -12.56
N SER A 26 -4.07 -16.13 -12.22
CA SER A 26 -4.71 -17.38 -11.76
C SER A 26 -5.26 -17.22 -10.35
N LYS A 27 -6.37 -17.91 -10.06
CA LYS A 27 -6.96 -18.00 -8.72
C LYS A 27 -5.93 -18.42 -7.65
N ALA A 28 -5.07 -19.38 -8.00
CA ALA A 28 -4.00 -19.84 -7.11
C ALA A 28 -2.92 -18.76 -6.87
N ALA A 29 -2.63 -17.88 -7.84
CA ALA A 29 -1.74 -16.75 -7.65
C ALA A 29 -2.33 -15.72 -6.68
N LEU A 30 -3.62 -15.42 -6.84
CA LEU A 30 -4.35 -14.52 -5.94
C LEU A 30 -4.38 -15.03 -4.51
N ILE A 31 -4.71 -16.32 -4.30
CA ILE A 31 -4.70 -16.96 -2.98
C ILE A 31 -3.31 -16.88 -2.33
N ARG A 32 -2.25 -17.20 -3.08
CA ARG A 32 -0.87 -17.09 -2.57
C ARG A 32 -0.50 -15.66 -2.19
N ARG A 33 -0.98 -14.66 -2.93
CA ARG A 33 -0.77 -13.24 -2.61
C ARG A 33 -1.44 -12.89 -1.29
N TYR A 34 -2.73 -13.20 -1.13
CA TYR A 34 -3.47 -12.91 0.09
C TYR A 34 -2.93 -13.61 1.33
N VAL A 35 -2.60 -14.89 1.21
CA VAL A 35 -1.97 -15.64 2.30
C VAL A 35 -0.63 -15.00 2.68
N ARG A 36 0.17 -14.57 1.69
CA ARG A 36 1.45 -13.91 1.96
C ARG A 36 1.28 -12.54 2.62
N GLU A 37 0.37 -11.72 2.11
CA GLU A 37 0.11 -10.36 2.63
C GLU A 37 -0.39 -10.41 4.08
N ARG A 38 -1.21 -11.40 4.43
CA ARG A 38 -1.79 -11.52 5.77
C ARG A 38 -0.90 -12.25 6.78
N LEU A 39 -0.03 -13.14 6.31
CA LEU A 39 0.87 -13.91 7.19
C LEU A 39 2.28 -13.33 7.28
N ARG A 40 2.69 -12.42 6.38
CA ARG A 40 3.93 -11.67 6.58
C ARG A 40 3.71 -10.71 7.74
N GLN A 41 4.38 -10.98 8.85
CA GLN A 41 4.68 -9.94 9.81
C GLN A 41 5.48 -8.86 9.07
N LEU A 42 5.07 -7.60 9.21
CA LEU A 42 5.92 -6.50 8.80
C LEU A 42 7.28 -6.67 9.50
N PRO A 43 8.40 -6.40 8.82
CA PRO A 43 9.67 -6.33 9.53
C PRO A 43 9.51 -5.34 10.71
N PRO A 44 10.26 -5.53 11.81
CA PRO A 44 10.46 -4.47 12.79
C PRO A 44 10.76 -3.16 12.06
N ILE A 45 10.25 -2.03 12.56
CA ILE A 45 10.35 -0.75 11.84
C ILE A 45 11.80 -0.36 11.58
N GLU A 46 12.71 -0.81 12.43
CA GLU A 46 14.17 -0.64 12.35
C GLU A 46 14.80 -1.39 11.16
N GLU A 47 14.10 -2.37 10.60
CA GLU A 47 14.52 -3.18 9.44
C GLU A 47 13.74 -2.80 8.16
N ASP A 48 12.87 -1.78 8.20
CA ASP A 48 12.16 -1.28 7.02
C ASP A 48 13.13 -0.50 6.12
N PRO A 49 13.30 -0.85 4.82
CA PRO A 49 14.10 -0.06 3.89
C PRO A 49 13.65 1.41 3.75
N LEU A 50 12.40 1.73 4.09
CA LEU A 50 11.86 3.09 4.15
C LEU A 50 12.18 3.79 5.48
N TRP A 51 12.67 3.08 6.50
CA TRP A 51 13.15 3.68 7.74
C TRP A 51 14.31 4.64 7.50
N GLU A 52 15.23 4.26 6.61
CA GLU A 52 16.35 5.13 6.20
C GLU A 52 15.89 6.37 5.43
N LEU A 53 14.66 6.38 4.89
CA LEU A 53 14.09 7.55 4.23
C LEU A 53 13.61 8.61 5.23
N VAL A 54 13.30 8.21 6.46
CA VAL A 54 12.93 9.11 7.57
C VAL A 54 14.21 9.77 8.09
N GLY A 55 14.66 10.82 7.38
CA GLY A 55 15.86 11.59 7.70
C GLY A 55 16.54 12.19 6.48
N ILE A 56 16.38 11.58 5.29
CA ILE A 56 16.99 12.08 4.04
C ILE A 56 16.36 13.42 3.60
N ALA A 57 15.13 13.72 4.03
CA ALA A 57 14.49 15.03 3.86
C ALA A 57 14.48 15.87 5.15
N GLY A 58 15.19 15.45 6.20
CA GLY A 58 14.93 15.90 7.58
C GLY A 58 16.02 16.72 8.27
N GLU A 59 17.24 16.80 7.73
CA GLU A 59 18.30 17.60 8.38
C GLU A 59 18.46 19.01 7.78
N ASP A 60 18.14 19.21 6.50
CA ASP A 60 18.31 20.50 5.79
C ASP A 60 17.00 21.16 5.35
N VAL A 61 15.84 20.64 5.77
CA VAL A 61 14.53 21.18 5.38
C VAL A 61 13.89 21.84 6.60
N GLU A 62 13.94 23.16 6.64
CA GLU A 62 13.14 23.93 7.61
C GLU A 62 11.66 23.63 7.37
N PRO A 63 10.89 23.29 8.42
CA PRO A 63 9.46 23.09 8.29
C PRO A 63 8.83 24.37 7.77
N VAL A 64 8.10 24.28 6.66
CA VAL A 64 7.39 25.42 6.09
C VAL A 64 6.16 25.72 6.95
N ASP A 65 6.01 26.99 7.35
CA ASP A 65 4.89 27.43 8.19
C ASP A 65 3.53 27.29 7.47
N ASP A 66 3.51 27.39 6.14
CA ASP A 66 2.31 27.25 5.32
C ASP A 66 2.57 26.36 4.09
N ILE A 67 2.14 25.10 4.18
CA ILE A 67 2.23 24.11 3.09
C ILE A 67 1.38 24.54 1.89
N ASP A 68 0.24 25.20 2.12
CA ASP A 68 -0.67 25.60 1.06
C ASP A 68 -0.05 26.71 0.20
N GLU A 69 0.73 27.62 0.80
CA GLU A 69 1.47 28.66 0.06
C GLU A 69 2.51 28.03 -0.90
N VAL A 70 3.26 27.04 -0.41
CA VAL A 70 4.31 26.37 -1.17
C VAL A 70 3.75 25.55 -2.33
N ILE A 71 2.66 24.81 -2.10
CA ILE A 71 2.07 23.92 -3.10
C ILE A 71 1.22 24.69 -4.11
N TYR A 72 0.41 25.64 -3.64
CA TYR A 72 -0.60 26.29 -4.48
C TYR A 72 -0.21 27.68 -4.97
N GLY A 73 0.88 28.25 -4.45
CA GLY A 73 1.30 29.62 -4.74
C GLY A 73 0.35 30.62 -4.09
N GLY A 74 0.90 31.53 -3.29
CA GLY A 74 0.15 32.50 -2.48
C GLY A 74 -1.10 33.05 -3.18
N LYS A 75 -2.26 32.82 -2.55
CA LYS A 75 -3.56 33.32 -3.05
C LYS A 75 -3.45 34.83 -3.24
N ARG A 76 -3.30 35.28 -4.49
CA ARG A 76 -3.58 36.67 -4.85
C ARG A 76 -5.04 36.93 -4.47
N LEU A 77 -5.24 37.58 -3.34
CA LEU A 77 -6.51 38.17 -2.96
C LEU A 77 -6.84 39.24 -4.02
N ASP A 78 -7.54 38.81 -5.06
CA ASP A 78 -8.22 39.73 -5.96
C ASP A 78 -9.33 40.41 -5.15
N ARG A 79 -9.06 41.66 -4.77
CA ARG A 79 -10.04 42.57 -4.19
C ARG A 79 -10.09 43.81 -5.07
N ARG A 80 -11.11 43.81 -5.93
CA ARG A 80 -11.90 44.93 -6.47
C ARG A 80 -11.17 46.20 -6.93
#